data_AF-A0A267WJ36-F1
#
_entry.id   AF-A0A267WJ36-F1
#
_cell.length_a   1.000
_cell.length_b   1.000
_cell.length_c   1.000
_cell.angle_alpha   90.00
_cell.angle_beta   90.00
_cell.angle_gamma   90.00
#
_symmetry.space_group_name_H-M   'P 1'
#
loop_
_entity.id
_entity.type
_entity.pdbx_description
1 polymer ?
#
loop_
_entity_poly.entity_id
_entity_poly.type
_entity_poly.pdbx_seq_one_letter_code
_entity_poly.pdbx_strand_id
1 'polypeptide(L)'
;MAATNVHFSFKDAQGHPKAGTLHFAPVRRHISGSTVVVQGGFDVTLGSDGTATVQLEPTDNTFAWKVSEFPDDTNSSFERVVQVPASTSTIEYTSLVDVDASTLAPALNSGAALTYLLASSLQEAQTMSAANPGQMVFYPEGQAKTVASQILEDLTGARAVVEAQSAVAAQAANAAQAASDASQAASAQVTAVADSITESKTVVESHANEALTAIDEAVKSVQDKASDVSGEDGTDTMPTDSTDSASSQEA
;
A
#
# COMPACT_ATOMS: atom_id res chain seq x y z
N MET A 1 5.46 5.74 -50.40
CA MET A 1 4.31 4.81 -50.30
C MET A 1 3.80 4.54 -51.72
N ALA A 2 3.18 3.39 -52.00
CA ALA A 2 2.57 3.17 -53.30
C ALA A 2 1.32 4.06 -53.45
N ALA A 3 1.09 4.61 -54.64
CA ALA A 3 -0.12 5.37 -54.92
C ALA A 3 -1.34 4.44 -54.93
N THR A 4 -2.49 4.94 -54.47
CA THR A 4 -3.77 4.25 -54.53
C THR A 4 -4.46 4.58 -55.84
N ASN A 5 -4.92 3.56 -56.57
CA ASN A 5 -5.79 3.75 -57.73
C ASN A 5 -7.20 4.14 -57.27
N VAL A 6 -7.66 5.32 -57.65
CA VAL A 6 -9.01 5.79 -57.39
C VAL A 6 -9.78 5.85 -58.71
N HIS A 7 -10.92 5.17 -58.77
CA HIS A 7 -11.81 5.13 -59.92
C HIS A 7 -12.93 6.16 -59.78
N PHE A 8 -13.14 6.91 -60.85
CA PHE A 8 -14.14 7.98 -60.97
C PHE A 8 -15.12 7.59 -62.08
N SER A 9 -16.41 7.81 -61.84
CA SER A 9 -17.47 7.56 -62.82
C SER A 9 -18.56 8.62 -62.67
N PHE A 10 -18.72 9.46 -63.69
CA PHE A 10 -19.70 10.54 -63.71
C PHE A 10 -20.77 10.28 -64.75
N LYS A 11 -22.04 10.37 -64.33
CA LYS A 11 -23.22 10.17 -65.19
C LYS A 11 -24.26 11.25 -64.91
N ASP A 12 -25.08 11.56 -65.92
CA ASP A 12 -26.28 12.38 -65.70
C ASP A 12 -27.37 11.58 -64.94
N ALA A 13 -28.47 12.25 -64.62
CA ALA A 13 -29.60 11.63 -63.92
C ALA A 13 -30.30 10.53 -64.74
N GLN A 14 -30.03 10.43 -66.04
CA GLN A 14 -30.53 9.40 -66.95
C GLN A 14 -29.52 8.24 -67.12
N GLY A 15 -28.34 8.33 -66.51
CA GLY A 15 -27.30 7.31 -66.55
C GLY A 15 -26.33 7.43 -67.74
N HIS A 16 -26.41 8.50 -68.54
CA HIS A 16 -25.45 8.72 -69.64
C HIS A 16 -24.12 9.24 -69.10
N PRO A 17 -22.99 8.82 -69.69
CA PRO A 17 -21.66 9.26 -69.26
C PRO A 17 -21.47 10.77 -69.45
N LYS A 18 -20.77 11.41 -68.51
CA LYS A 18 -20.38 12.82 -68.59
C LYS A 18 -18.94 12.95 -69.04
N ALA A 19 -18.69 13.81 -70.03
CA ALA A 19 -17.33 14.29 -70.30
C ALA A 19 -16.96 15.37 -69.27
N GLY A 20 -15.68 15.71 -69.15
CA GLY A 20 -15.23 16.79 -68.28
C GLY A 20 -13.79 16.62 -67.79
N THR A 21 -13.40 17.50 -66.88
CA THR A 21 -12.07 17.52 -66.27
C THR A 21 -12.18 17.47 -64.76
N LEU A 22 -11.30 16.70 -64.12
CA LEU A 22 -11.12 16.64 -62.69
C LEU A 22 -9.81 17.31 -62.31
N HIS A 23 -9.85 18.28 -61.41
CA HIS A 23 -8.66 18.92 -60.87
C HIS A 23 -8.36 18.38 -59.46
N PHE A 24 -7.12 17.95 -59.24
CA PHE A 24 -6.65 17.38 -57.99
C PHE A 24 -5.59 18.28 -57.37
N ALA A 25 -5.77 18.69 -56.13
CA ALA A 25 -4.75 19.44 -55.39
C ALA A 25 -4.72 19.04 -53.92
N PRO A 26 -3.55 18.93 -53.28
CA PRO A 26 -3.49 18.77 -51.84
C PRO A 26 -3.96 20.05 -51.15
N VAL A 27 -4.77 19.96 -50.09
CA VAL A 27 -5.26 21.15 -49.37
C VAL A 27 -4.15 21.90 -48.61
N ARG A 28 -3.01 21.25 -48.37
CA ARG A 28 -1.86 21.76 -47.62
C ARG A 28 -0.58 21.20 -48.21
N ARG A 29 0.56 21.82 -47.87
CA ARG A 29 1.86 21.16 -48.12
C ARG A 29 1.97 19.89 -47.26
N HIS A 30 2.59 18.84 -47.78
CA HIS A 30 2.91 17.63 -47.03
C HIS A 30 4.28 17.09 -47.41
N ILE A 31 4.74 16.11 -46.62
CA ILE A 31 6.01 15.42 -46.87
C ILE A 31 5.70 14.07 -47.49
N SER A 32 6.23 13.82 -48.68
CA SER A 32 6.18 12.52 -49.35
C SER A 32 7.59 11.99 -49.50
N GLY A 33 7.95 11.01 -48.66
CA GLY A 33 9.32 10.49 -48.60
C GLY A 33 10.33 11.59 -48.26
N SER A 34 11.24 11.91 -49.19
CA SER A 34 12.23 12.99 -49.06
C SER A 34 11.81 14.31 -49.71
N THR A 35 10.57 14.40 -50.21
CA THR A 35 10.07 15.55 -50.99
C THR A 35 9.01 16.32 -50.20
N VAL A 36 9.09 17.65 -50.24
CA VAL A 36 7.97 18.51 -49.83
C VAL A 36 7.06 18.70 -51.02
N VAL A 37 5.83 18.21 -50.93
CA VAL A 37 4.79 18.47 -51.93
C VAL A 37 4.12 19.78 -51.54
N VAL A 38 4.25 20.80 -52.38
CA VAL A 38 3.60 22.11 -52.22
C VAL A 38 2.34 22.16 -53.08
N GLN A 39 1.42 23.09 -52.80
CA GLN A 39 0.16 23.25 -53.54
C GLN A 39 0.40 23.49 -55.04
N GLY A 40 0.48 22.41 -55.80
CA GLY A 40 0.44 22.35 -57.25
C GLY A 40 -0.46 21.17 -57.59
N GLY A 41 -1.61 21.46 -58.19
CA GLY A 41 -2.55 20.43 -58.61
C GLY A 41 -2.25 19.88 -59.99
N PHE A 42 -3.05 18.93 -60.43
CA PHE A 42 -3.02 18.40 -61.79
C PHE A 42 -4.42 18.07 -62.27
N ASP A 43 -4.59 18.04 -63.59
CA ASP A 43 -5.86 17.80 -64.26
C ASP A 43 -5.91 16.42 -64.89
N VAL A 44 -7.08 15.79 -64.85
CA VAL A 44 -7.37 14.53 -65.55
C VAL A 44 -8.69 14.67 -66.30
N THR A 45 -8.67 14.44 -67.60
CA THR A 45 -9.86 14.40 -68.44
C THR A 45 -10.58 13.06 -68.29
N LEU A 46 -11.91 13.09 -68.15
CA LEU A 46 -12.74 11.89 -68.18
C LEU A 46 -12.74 11.25 -69.57
N GLY A 47 -12.72 9.92 -69.61
CA GLY A 47 -12.90 9.15 -70.83
C GLY A 47 -14.28 9.36 -71.45
N SER A 48 -14.46 8.89 -72.69
CA SER A 48 -15.75 8.98 -73.40
C SER A 48 -16.89 8.21 -72.72
N ASP A 49 -16.56 7.27 -71.82
CA ASP A 49 -17.50 6.54 -70.97
C ASP A 49 -17.75 7.21 -69.61
N GLY A 50 -17.24 8.44 -69.43
CA GLY A 50 -17.39 9.24 -68.23
C GLY A 50 -16.57 8.77 -67.05
N THR A 51 -15.53 7.95 -67.30
CA THR A 51 -14.69 7.38 -66.25
C THR A 51 -13.24 7.89 -66.28
N ALA A 52 -12.56 7.81 -65.14
CA ALA A 52 -11.12 7.96 -65.05
C ALA A 52 -10.59 7.08 -63.91
N THR A 53 -9.34 6.64 -64.02
CA THR A 53 -8.60 6.04 -62.89
C THR A 53 -7.35 6.86 -62.62
N VAL A 54 -7.22 7.38 -61.40
CA VAL A 54 -6.15 8.29 -61.01
C VAL A 54 -5.36 7.67 -59.87
N GLN A 55 -4.03 7.71 -59.98
CA GLN A 55 -3.13 7.34 -58.90
C GLN A 55 -2.96 8.51 -57.95
N LEU A 56 -3.54 8.40 -56.76
CA LEU A 56 -3.43 9.41 -55.70
C LEU A 56 -2.54 8.90 -54.58
N GLU A 57 -1.71 9.79 -54.03
CA GLU A 57 -0.93 9.46 -52.84
C GLU A 57 -1.88 9.22 -51.64
N PRO A 58 -1.70 8.12 -50.88
CA PRO A 58 -2.44 7.91 -49.66
C PRO A 58 -2.25 9.04 -48.65
N THR A 59 -3.33 9.43 -47.99
CA THR A 59 -3.34 10.47 -46.96
C THR A 59 -3.07 9.87 -45.58
N ASP A 60 -2.36 10.60 -44.73
CA ASP A 60 -1.93 10.19 -43.38
C ASP A 60 -2.36 11.19 -42.30
N ASN A 61 -3.45 11.94 -42.53
CA ASN A 61 -3.92 13.06 -41.72
C ASN A 61 -2.99 14.28 -41.67
N THR A 62 -1.92 14.35 -42.48
CA THR A 62 -1.14 15.59 -42.65
C THR A 62 -1.66 16.45 -43.80
N PHE A 63 -2.38 15.84 -44.74
CA PHE A 63 -3.09 16.49 -45.85
C PHE A 63 -4.31 15.69 -46.29
N ALA A 64 -5.10 16.29 -47.18
CA ALA A 64 -6.21 15.67 -47.89
C ALA A 64 -6.20 16.13 -49.36
N TRP A 65 -6.89 15.39 -50.22
CA TRP A 65 -7.04 15.75 -51.63
C TRP A 65 -8.30 16.59 -51.81
N LYS A 66 -8.16 17.80 -52.36
CA LYS A 66 -9.28 18.53 -52.96
C LYS A 66 -9.46 18.06 -54.39
N VAL A 67 -10.67 17.59 -54.70
CA VAL A 67 -11.10 17.19 -56.03
C VAL A 67 -12.14 18.21 -56.48
N SER A 68 -11.80 18.99 -57.50
CA SER A 68 -12.73 19.92 -58.16
C SER A 68 -13.22 19.27 -59.46
N GLU A 69 -14.52 19.08 -59.57
CA GLU A 69 -15.19 18.32 -60.62
C GLU A 69 -15.83 19.28 -61.62
N PHE A 70 -15.36 19.31 -62.86
CA PHE A 70 -15.89 20.16 -63.94
C PHE A 70 -16.60 19.30 -65.00
N PRO A 71 -17.82 18.79 -64.73
CA PRO A 71 -18.59 18.07 -65.73
C PRO A 71 -18.92 19.00 -66.92
N ASP A 72 -18.83 18.44 -68.13
CA ASP A 72 -18.96 19.12 -69.43
C ASP A 72 -18.03 20.33 -69.63
N ASP A 73 -16.90 20.41 -68.92
CA ASP A 73 -15.96 21.54 -69.01
C ASP A 73 -16.64 22.91 -68.75
N THR A 74 -17.66 22.91 -67.88
CA THR A 74 -18.41 24.11 -67.51
C THR A 74 -17.79 24.82 -66.30
N ASN A 75 -18.00 26.13 -66.17
CA ASN A 75 -17.53 26.95 -65.04
C ASN A 75 -18.18 26.60 -63.68
N SER A 76 -18.98 25.53 -63.60
CA SER A 76 -19.60 25.05 -62.37
C SER A 76 -18.81 23.85 -61.86
N SER A 77 -18.07 24.04 -60.76
CA SER A 77 -17.35 22.97 -60.11
C SER A 77 -18.07 22.48 -58.86
N PHE A 78 -18.20 21.17 -58.71
CA PHE A 78 -18.41 20.57 -57.39
C PHE A 78 -17.04 20.30 -56.76
N GLU A 79 -16.90 20.54 -55.46
CA GLU A 79 -15.64 20.27 -54.75
C GLU A 79 -15.88 19.27 -53.63
N ARG A 80 -15.02 18.25 -53.56
CA ARG A 80 -14.90 17.38 -52.40
C ARG A 80 -13.49 17.45 -51.85
N VAL A 81 -13.36 17.37 -50.53
CA VAL A 81 -12.06 17.23 -49.87
C VAL A 81 -12.06 15.87 -49.21
N VAL A 82 -11.18 14.97 -49.65
CA VAL A 82 -11.27 13.55 -49.34
C VAL A 82 -9.97 12.99 -48.77
N GLN A 83 -10.10 11.99 -47.90
CA GLN A 83 -9.00 11.11 -47.52
C GLN A 83 -8.88 9.93 -48.48
N VAL A 84 -7.65 9.64 -48.90
CA VAL A 84 -7.33 8.50 -49.77
C VAL A 84 -6.60 7.47 -48.91
N PRO A 85 -7.19 6.30 -48.62
CA PRO A 85 -6.51 5.28 -47.84
C PRO A 85 -5.42 4.59 -48.68
N ALA A 86 -4.41 4.04 -48.01
CA ALA A 86 -3.40 3.23 -48.68
C ALA A 86 -4.01 1.89 -49.10
N SER A 87 -3.97 1.57 -50.40
CA SER A 87 -4.55 0.34 -50.93
C SER A 87 -3.81 -0.14 -52.19
N THR A 88 -3.73 -1.46 -52.34
CA THR A 88 -3.28 -2.11 -53.58
C THR A 88 -4.43 -2.43 -54.53
N SER A 89 -5.67 -2.41 -54.04
CA SER A 89 -6.90 -2.53 -54.84
C SER A 89 -7.38 -1.15 -55.30
N THR A 90 -8.09 -1.10 -56.43
CA THR A 90 -8.81 0.10 -56.87
C THR A 90 -9.92 0.46 -55.89
N ILE A 91 -10.03 1.74 -55.57
CA ILE A 91 -11.05 2.30 -54.67
C ILE A 91 -11.99 3.19 -55.47
N GLU A 92 -13.29 3.10 -55.21
CA GLU A 92 -14.27 3.98 -55.84
C GLU A 92 -14.23 5.37 -55.20
N TYR A 93 -14.26 6.42 -56.03
CA TYR A 93 -14.28 7.81 -55.56
C TYR A 93 -15.45 8.11 -54.61
N THR A 94 -16.59 7.50 -54.83
CA THR A 94 -17.79 7.61 -53.99
C THR A 94 -17.63 6.97 -52.62
N SER A 95 -16.64 6.09 -52.44
CA SER A 95 -16.34 5.45 -51.16
C SER A 95 -15.32 6.23 -50.31
N LEU A 96 -14.70 7.27 -50.88
CA LEU A 96 -13.77 8.11 -50.13
C LEU A 96 -14.49 8.95 -49.08
N VAL A 97 -13.83 9.11 -47.93
CA VAL A 97 -14.35 9.86 -46.79
C VAL A 97 -14.11 11.35 -47.02
N ASP A 98 -15.17 12.15 -47.00
CA ASP A 98 -15.07 13.60 -46.97
C ASP A 98 -14.48 14.09 -45.65
N VAL A 99 -13.61 15.09 -45.71
CA VAL A 99 -12.98 15.73 -44.54
C VAL A 99 -13.02 17.24 -44.66
N ASP A 100 -13.03 17.91 -43.52
CA ASP A 100 -12.89 19.36 -43.48
C ASP A 100 -11.45 19.75 -43.86
N ALA A 101 -11.29 20.69 -44.79
CA ALA A 101 -9.97 21.09 -45.33
C ALA A 101 -9.03 21.70 -44.26
N SER A 102 -9.60 22.22 -43.17
CA SER A 102 -8.86 22.91 -42.11
C SER A 102 -8.49 22.00 -40.93
N THR A 103 -9.31 21.01 -40.63
CA THR A 103 -9.10 20.10 -39.49
C THR A 103 -8.65 18.72 -39.93
N LEU A 104 -8.90 18.35 -41.19
CA LEU A 104 -8.73 17.01 -41.76
C LEU A 104 -9.56 15.93 -41.06
N ALA A 105 -10.47 16.33 -40.18
CA ALA A 105 -11.45 15.45 -39.55
C ALA A 105 -12.58 15.14 -40.53
N PRO A 106 -13.25 13.96 -40.42
CA PRO A 106 -14.41 13.62 -41.22
C PRO A 106 -15.42 14.77 -41.31
N ALA A 107 -15.76 15.16 -42.53
CA ALA A 107 -16.72 16.22 -42.80
C ALA A 107 -18.09 15.74 -42.34
N LEU A 108 -18.79 16.62 -41.62
CA LEU A 108 -20.11 16.33 -41.11
C LEU A 108 -21.11 16.46 -42.26
N ASN A 109 -21.52 15.33 -42.83
CA ASN A 109 -22.38 15.31 -44.02
C ASN A 109 -23.81 15.81 -43.78
N SER A 110 -24.19 16.19 -42.54
CA SER A 110 -25.42 16.91 -42.10
C SER A 110 -25.81 16.61 -40.63
N GLY A 111 -25.04 15.82 -39.88
CA GLY A 111 -25.24 15.61 -38.45
C GLY A 111 -24.22 16.37 -37.61
N ALA A 112 -24.61 16.87 -36.43
CA ALA A 112 -23.64 17.45 -35.49
C ALA A 112 -22.57 16.40 -35.14
N ALA A 113 -21.30 16.79 -35.14
CA ALA A 113 -20.25 15.96 -34.53
C ALA A 113 -20.68 15.63 -33.11
N LEU A 114 -20.53 14.36 -32.72
CA LEU A 114 -20.55 14.01 -31.30
C LEU A 114 -19.35 14.71 -30.66
N THR A 115 -19.60 15.90 -30.13
CA THR A 115 -18.67 16.61 -29.27
C THR A 115 -18.74 15.96 -27.91
N TYR A 116 -17.57 15.60 -27.39
CA TYR A 116 -17.46 15.05 -26.06
C TYR A 116 -16.63 15.96 -25.18
N LEU A 117 -17.03 16.05 -23.92
CA LEU A 117 -16.32 16.76 -22.88
C LEU A 117 -15.61 15.72 -22.02
N LEU A 118 -14.32 15.95 -21.74
CA LEU A 118 -13.56 15.10 -20.83
C LEU A 118 -13.44 15.82 -19.48
N ALA A 119 -14.12 15.29 -18.48
CA ALA A 119 -13.97 15.71 -17.10
C ALA A 119 -12.85 14.90 -16.43
N SER A 120 -12.18 15.49 -15.45
CA SER A 120 -11.11 14.83 -14.68
C SER A 120 -11.63 13.95 -13.54
N SER A 121 -12.91 14.09 -13.18
CA SER A 121 -13.56 13.36 -12.08
C SER A 121 -15.07 13.22 -12.28
N LEU A 122 -15.72 12.34 -11.51
CA LEU A 122 -17.18 12.18 -11.50
C LEU A 122 -17.91 13.48 -11.12
N GLN A 123 -17.41 14.20 -10.11
CA GLN A 123 -18.03 15.44 -9.64
C GLN A 123 -17.99 16.53 -10.73
N GLU A 124 -16.85 16.68 -11.40
CA GLU A 124 -16.72 17.60 -12.54
C GLU A 124 -17.59 17.14 -13.71
N ALA A 125 -17.66 15.83 -13.97
CA ALA A 125 -18.53 15.29 -15.01
C ALA A 125 -20.00 15.64 -14.79
N GLN A 126 -20.47 15.58 -13.53
CA GLN A 126 -21.84 15.97 -13.18
C GLN A 126 -22.09 17.46 -13.42
N THR A 127 -21.16 18.33 -13.01
CA THR A 127 -21.27 19.78 -13.26
C THR A 127 -21.25 20.10 -14.75
N MET A 128 -20.35 19.48 -15.50
CA MET A 128 -20.25 19.67 -16.96
C MET A 128 -21.48 19.12 -17.68
N SER A 129 -22.03 18.00 -17.25
CA SER A 129 -23.24 17.41 -17.84
C SER A 129 -24.46 18.31 -17.61
N ALA A 130 -24.59 18.91 -16.43
CA ALA A 130 -25.66 19.86 -16.13
C ALA A 130 -25.55 21.14 -16.98
N ALA A 131 -24.33 21.61 -17.22
CA ALA A 131 -24.06 22.82 -17.99
C ALA A 131 -24.15 22.61 -19.52
N ASN A 132 -23.99 21.38 -20.01
CA ASN A 132 -23.93 21.07 -21.44
C ASN A 132 -24.96 19.99 -21.83
N PRO A 133 -26.28 20.28 -21.71
CA PRO A 133 -27.33 19.35 -22.11
C PRO A 133 -27.20 19.00 -23.60
N GLY A 134 -27.13 17.70 -23.92
CA GLY A 134 -26.97 17.19 -25.29
C GLY A 134 -25.54 16.84 -25.69
N GLN A 135 -24.54 17.05 -24.84
CA GLN A 135 -23.15 16.61 -25.07
C GLN A 135 -22.81 15.40 -24.19
N MET A 136 -21.96 14.51 -24.72
CA MET A 136 -21.45 13.37 -23.95
C MET A 136 -20.29 13.82 -23.06
N VAL A 137 -20.40 13.58 -21.75
CA VAL A 137 -19.32 13.86 -20.80
C VAL A 137 -18.67 12.54 -20.38
N PHE A 138 -17.39 12.37 -20.68
CA PHE A 138 -16.56 11.25 -20.25
C PHE A 138 -15.71 11.67 -19.07
N TYR A 139 -15.40 10.74 -18.18
CA TYR A 139 -14.40 10.94 -17.14
C TYR A 139 -13.64 9.63 -16.92
N PRO A 140 -12.34 9.68 -16.62
CA PRO A 140 -11.59 8.48 -16.30
C PRO A 140 -12.03 7.96 -14.93
N GLU A 141 -12.49 6.71 -14.85
CA GLU A 141 -12.77 6.01 -13.58
C GLU A 141 -11.48 5.61 -12.81
N GLY A 142 -10.33 6.17 -13.19
CA GLY A 142 -9.00 5.81 -12.70
C GLY A 142 -8.67 6.23 -11.26
N GLN A 143 -9.50 7.07 -10.61
CA GLN A 143 -9.27 7.49 -9.22
C GLN A 143 -10.00 6.62 -8.19
N ALA A 144 -11.10 5.95 -8.57
CA ALA A 144 -11.81 5.04 -7.67
C ALA A 144 -10.92 3.82 -7.31
N LYS A 145 -10.10 3.34 -8.26
CA LYS A 145 -9.08 2.30 -8.00
C LYS A 145 -7.96 2.78 -7.07
N THR A 146 -7.48 4.01 -7.22
CA THR A 146 -6.41 4.56 -6.37
C THR A 146 -6.89 4.76 -4.94
N VAL A 147 -8.09 5.35 -4.74
CA VAL A 147 -8.64 5.55 -3.40
C VAL A 147 -8.99 4.21 -2.74
N ALA A 148 -9.56 3.25 -3.46
CA ALA A 148 -9.80 1.91 -2.92
C ALA A 148 -8.49 1.18 -2.58
N SER A 149 -7.44 1.32 -3.41
CA SER A 149 -6.12 0.73 -3.14
C SER A 149 -5.45 1.39 -1.93
N GLN A 150 -5.54 2.72 -1.81
CA GLN A 150 -5.04 3.46 -0.65
C GLN A 150 -5.79 3.07 0.63
N ILE A 151 -7.12 2.94 0.58
CA ILE A 151 -7.91 2.47 1.74
C ILE A 151 -7.50 1.04 2.13
N LEU A 152 -7.26 0.15 1.16
CA LEU A 152 -6.79 -1.21 1.43
C LEU A 152 -5.36 -1.23 2.01
N GLU A 153 -4.48 -0.35 1.54
CA GLU A 153 -3.13 -0.18 2.06
C GLU A 153 -3.15 0.40 3.49
N ASP A 154 -3.96 1.43 3.73
CA ASP A 154 -4.17 2.03 5.06
C ASP A 154 -4.78 1.02 6.03
N LEU A 155 -5.75 0.20 5.59
CA LEU A 155 -6.34 -0.86 6.42
C LEU A 155 -5.32 -1.95 6.75
N THR A 156 -4.43 -2.28 5.82
CA THR A 156 -3.33 -3.23 6.05
C THR A 156 -2.32 -2.66 7.06
N GLY A 157 -1.97 -1.38 6.93
CA GLY A 157 -1.13 -0.68 7.89
C GLY A 157 -1.76 -0.61 9.29
N ALA A 158 -3.04 -0.25 9.38
CA ALA A 158 -3.77 -0.23 10.64
C ALA A 158 -3.83 -1.61 11.31
N ARG A 159 -4.04 -2.69 10.53
CA ARG A 159 -4.01 -4.07 11.03
C ARG A 159 -2.64 -4.42 11.60
N ALA A 160 -1.56 -4.05 10.92
CA ALA A 160 -0.19 -4.30 11.41
C ALA A 160 0.09 -3.56 12.73
N VAL A 161 -0.38 -2.31 12.88
CA VAL A 161 -0.26 -1.57 14.14
C VAL A 161 -1.03 -2.25 15.28
N VAL A 162 -2.25 -2.71 15.02
CA VAL A 162 -3.06 -3.43 16.02
C VAL A 162 -2.39 -4.75 16.41
N GLU A 163 -1.86 -5.52 15.46
CA GLU A 163 -1.11 -6.75 15.75
C GLU A 163 0.13 -6.48 16.60
N ALA A 164 0.89 -5.42 16.27
CA ALA A 164 2.05 -5.01 17.07
C ALA A 164 1.66 -4.58 18.49
N GLN A 165 0.60 -3.78 18.63
CA GLN A 165 0.09 -3.36 19.95
C GLN A 165 -0.43 -4.55 20.77
N SER A 166 -1.10 -5.51 20.13
CA SER A 166 -1.56 -6.73 20.77
C SER A 166 -0.39 -7.59 21.26
N ALA A 167 0.68 -7.71 20.47
CA ALA A 167 1.90 -8.41 20.88
C ALA A 167 2.56 -7.72 22.10
N VAL A 168 2.65 -6.39 22.10
CA VAL A 168 3.15 -5.62 23.26
C VAL A 168 2.26 -5.82 24.48
N ALA A 169 0.94 -5.80 24.32
CA ALA A 169 0.00 -6.04 25.41
C ALA A 169 0.13 -7.46 25.99
N ALA A 170 0.30 -8.47 25.14
CA ALA A 170 0.55 -9.85 25.57
C ALA A 170 1.87 -9.96 26.33
N GLN A 171 2.92 -9.29 25.86
CA GLN A 171 4.21 -9.26 26.57
C GLN A 171 4.10 -8.57 27.93
N ALA A 172 3.36 -7.46 28.02
CA ALA A 172 3.10 -6.77 29.27
C ALA A 172 2.29 -7.64 30.25
N ALA A 173 1.27 -8.36 29.76
CA ALA A 173 0.49 -9.30 30.58
C ALA A 173 1.36 -10.45 31.12
N ASN A 174 2.22 -11.03 30.28
CA ASN A 174 3.15 -12.07 30.71
C ASN A 174 4.15 -11.56 31.77
N ALA A 175 4.65 -10.34 31.60
CA ALA A 175 5.53 -9.71 32.59
C ALA A 175 4.81 -9.45 33.93
N ALA A 176 3.56 -8.98 33.88
CA ALA A 176 2.74 -8.78 35.07
C ALA A 176 2.44 -10.10 35.79
N GLN A 177 2.16 -11.17 35.06
CA GLN A 177 1.95 -12.51 35.64
C GLN A 177 3.23 -13.02 36.33
N ALA A 178 4.37 -12.91 35.66
CA ALA A 178 5.65 -13.31 36.24
C ALA A 178 5.98 -12.52 37.53
N ALA A 179 5.68 -11.22 37.56
CA ALA A 179 5.84 -10.40 38.76
C ALA A 179 4.88 -10.81 39.90
N SER A 180 3.64 -11.19 39.56
CA SER A 180 2.67 -11.72 40.53
C SER A 180 3.13 -13.05 41.12
N ASP A 181 3.58 -13.99 40.28
CA ASP A 181 4.09 -15.29 40.70
C ASP A 181 5.32 -15.14 41.61
N ALA A 182 6.25 -14.23 41.25
CA ALA A 182 7.40 -13.90 42.08
C ALA A 182 7.00 -13.31 43.44
N SER A 183 5.97 -12.45 43.48
CA SER A 183 5.45 -11.86 44.72
C SER A 183 4.80 -12.90 45.63
N GLN A 184 4.06 -13.86 45.07
CA GLN A 184 3.49 -14.98 45.81
C GLN A 184 4.58 -15.90 46.39
N ALA A 185 5.61 -16.20 45.59
CA ALA A 185 6.75 -16.99 46.05
C ALA A 185 7.52 -16.29 47.19
N ALA A 186 7.75 -14.98 47.07
CA ALA A 186 8.37 -14.19 48.13
C ALA A 186 7.51 -14.19 49.40
N SER A 187 6.19 -14.05 49.27
CA SER A 187 5.26 -14.10 50.41
C SER A 187 5.30 -15.45 51.13
N ALA A 188 5.32 -16.56 50.38
CA ALA A 188 5.44 -17.90 50.96
C ALA A 188 6.76 -18.11 51.71
N GLN A 189 7.87 -17.58 51.20
CA GLN A 189 9.16 -17.62 51.91
C GLN A 189 9.11 -16.81 53.22
N VAL A 190 8.50 -15.62 53.21
CA VAL A 190 8.34 -14.81 54.42
C VAL A 190 7.52 -15.53 55.47
N THR A 191 6.42 -16.20 55.08
CA THR A 191 5.62 -17.01 56.00
C THR A 191 6.44 -18.17 56.59
N ALA A 192 7.18 -18.92 55.76
CA ALA A 192 8.02 -20.00 56.24
C ALA A 192 9.10 -19.53 57.23
N VAL A 193 9.70 -18.36 56.98
CA VAL A 193 10.65 -17.75 57.91
C VAL A 193 9.96 -17.33 59.21
N ALA A 194 8.76 -16.73 59.15
CA ALA A 194 8.01 -16.35 60.34
C ALA A 194 7.61 -17.57 61.20
N ASP A 195 7.21 -18.67 60.56
CA ASP A 195 6.90 -19.93 61.25
C ASP A 195 8.15 -20.50 61.93
N SER A 196 9.29 -20.52 61.23
CA SER A 196 10.57 -20.97 61.79
C SER A 196 11.04 -20.11 62.96
N ILE A 197 10.83 -18.79 62.91
CA ILE A 197 11.13 -17.88 64.02
C ILE A 197 10.22 -18.19 65.21
N THR A 198 8.93 -18.43 64.98
CA THR A 198 7.97 -18.76 66.04
C THR A 198 8.30 -20.08 66.71
N GLU A 199 8.67 -21.10 65.93
CA GLU A 199 9.14 -22.39 66.45
C GLU A 199 10.45 -22.23 67.24
N SER A 200 11.43 -21.53 66.67
CA SER A 200 12.71 -21.25 67.34
C SER A 200 12.51 -20.52 68.66
N LYS A 201 11.59 -19.54 68.70
CA LYS A 201 11.22 -18.82 69.91
C LYS A 201 10.65 -19.77 70.97
N THR A 202 9.73 -20.65 70.58
CA THR A 202 9.12 -21.64 71.49
C THR A 202 10.17 -22.59 72.06
N VAL A 203 11.11 -23.07 71.23
CA VAL A 203 12.22 -23.92 71.67
C VAL A 203 13.14 -23.17 72.65
N VAL A 204 13.48 -21.91 72.36
CA VAL A 204 14.29 -21.08 73.24
C VAL A 204 13.59 -20.84 74.59
N GLU A 205 12.29 -20.58 74.58
CA GLU A 205 11.49 -20.43 75.81
C GLU A 205 11.45 -21.73 76.62
N SER A 206 11.31 -22.89 75.98
CA SER A 206 11.39 -24.21 76.65
C SER A 206 12.76 -24.43 77.30
N HIS A 207 13.84 -24.27 76.53
CA HIS A 207 15.21 -24.43 77.04
C HIS A 207 15.51 -23.44 78.18
N ALA A 208 14.99 -22.22 78.13
CA ALA A 208 15.14 -21.26 79.22
C ALA A 208 14.44 -21.76 80.49
N ASN A 209 13.22 -22.31 80.39
CA ASN A 209 12.49 -22.87 81.53
C ASN A 209 13.17 -24.14 82.09
N GLU A 210 13.68 -25.01 81.22
CA GLU A 210 14.46 -26.20 81.62
C GLU A 210 15.75 -25.80 82.34
N ALA A 211 16.47 -24.79 81.83
CA ALA A 211 17.67 -24.27 82.47
C ALA A 211 17.38 -23.65 83.85
N LEU A 212 16.30 -22.87 83.98
CA LEU A 212 15.85 -22.33 85.27
C LEU A 212 15.53 -23.46 86.26
N THR A 213 14.84 -24.50 85.82
CA THR A 213 14.52 -25.68 86.65
C THR A 213 15.79 -26.41 87.11
N ALA A 214 16.73 -26.66 86.19
CA ALA A 214 17.99 -27.31 86.51
C ALA A 214 18.86 -26.47 87.46
N ILE A 215 18.85 -25.14 87.32
CA ILE A 215 19.51 -24.22 88.26
C ILE A 215 18.88 -24.35 89.66
N ASP A 216 17.55 -24.33 89.77
CA ASP A 216 16.84 -24.48 91.04
C ASP A 216 17.14 -25.84 91.72
N GLU A 217 17.16 -26.93 90.95
CA GLU A 217 17.53 -28.26 91.45
C GLU A 217 18.99 -28.31 91.92
N ALA A 218 19.93 -27.71 91.17
CA ALA A 218 21.33 -27.64 91.56
C ALA A 218 21.52 -26.82 92.84
N VAL A 219 20.82 -25.67 92.97
CA VAL A 219 20.83 -24.84 94.18
C VAL A 219 20.29 -25.63 95.37
N LYS A 220 19.19 -26.36 95.20
CA LYS A 220 18.61 -27.21 96.24
C LYS A 220 19.56 -28.33 96.67
N SER A 221 20.19 -29.01 95.72
CA SER A 221 21.18 -30.06 96.00
C SER A 221 22.38 -29.53 96.81
N VAL A 222 22.88 -28.32 96.48
CA VAL A 222 23.94 -27.66 97.26
C VAL A 222 23.44 -27.32 98.67
N GLN A 223 22.22 -26.84 98.83
CA GLN A 223 21.63 -26.52 100.13
C GLN A 223 21.43 -27.77 101.01
N ASP A 224 20.93 -28.86 100.43
CA ASP A 224 20.77 -30.15 101.11
C ASP A 224 22.14 -30.69 101.57
N LYS A 225 23.16 -30.63 100.70
CA LYS A 225 24.51 -31.09 101.03
C LYS A 225 25.21 -30.22 102.08
N ALA A 226 24.98 -28.91 102.07
CA ALA A 226 25.42 -28.03 103.15
C ALA A 226 24.72 -28.34 104.48
N SER A 227 23.46 -28.80 104.43
CA SER A 227 22.72 -29.25 105.61
C SER A 227 23.23 -30.60 106.15
N ASP A 228 23.63 -31.51 105.25
CA ASP A 228 24.17 -32.84 105.57
C ASP A 228 25.57 -32.78 106.20
N VAL A 229 26.41 -31.83 105.75
CA VAL A 229 27.71 -31.53 106.40
C VAL A 229 27.55 -30.96 107.82
N SER A 230 26.38 -30.45 108.18
CA SER A 230 26.05 -30.09 109.57
C SER A 230 25.58 -31.30 110.40
N GLY A 231 25.30 -32.45 109.78
CA GLY A 231 24.74 -33.66 110.40
C GLY A 231 25.74 -34.77 110.69
N GLU A 232 26.89 -34.79 110.01
CA GLU A 232 27.91 -35.84 110.18
C GLU A 232 29.32 -35.24 110.39
N ASP A 233 29.52 -34.62 111.56
CA ASP A 233 30.75 -34.82 112.32
C ASP A 233 30.35 -35.27 113.72
N GLY A 234 30.53 -36.58 113.91
CA GLY A 234 30.45 -37.21 115.21
C GLY A 234 31.51 -36.62 116.13
N THR A 235 31.17 -36.59 117.41
CA THR A 235 32.12 -36.36 118.49
C THR A 235 33.40 -37.17 118.31
N ASP A 236 34.51 -36.43 118.26
CA ASP A 236 35.67 -36.62 119.13
C ASP A 236 36.65 -37.74 118.75
N THR A 237 37.84 -37.34 118.28
CA THR A 237 39.09 -37.77 118.92
C THR A 237 40.22 -36.84 118.53
N MET A 238 40.57 -35.95 119.45
CA MET A 238 41.87 -35.28 119.53
C MET A 238 42.90 -36.26 120.10
N PRO A 239 43.97 -36.62 119.38
CA PRO A 239 45.18 -37.11 120.01
C PRO A 239 46.07 -35.90 120.33
N THR A 240 46.06 -35.48 121.59
CA THR A 240 47.25 -34.86 122.17
C THR A 240 48.16 -35.96 122.66
N ASP A 241 49.34 -36.09 122.07
CA ASP A 241 50.55 -35.80 122.85
C ASP A 241 51.76 -35.47 121.97
N SER A 242 52.62 -34.70 122.60
CA SER A 242 53.76 -33.94 122.13
C SER A 242 55.01 -34.79 121.98
N THR A 243 55.88 -34.47 121.01
CA THR A 243 57.34 -34.27 121.19
C THR A 243 57.96 -33.81 119.86
N ASP A 244 58.35 -32.53 119.73
CA ASP A 244 59.65 -31.93 120.14
C ASP A 244 60.74 -32.21 119.07
N SER A 245 60.97 -31.27 118.15
CA SER A 245 62.04 -30.24 118.15
C SER A 245 63.40 -30.77 117.70
N ALA A 246 63.85 -30.22 116.57
CA ALA A 246 65.09 -29.42 116.45
C ALA A 246 66.30 -30.25 116.03
N SER A 247 67.23 -29.80 115.20
CA SER A 247 67.49 -28.49 114.58
C SER A 247 68.24 -28.71 113.26
N SER A 248 68.19 -27.71 112.38
CA SER A 248 69.34 -27.03 111.74
C SER A 248 70.65 -27.82 111.58
N GLN A 249 71.32 -27.80 110.42
CA GLN A 249 72.16 -26.65 110.02
C GLN A 249 72.72 -26.88 108.61
N GLU A 250 72.64 -25.87 107.75
CA GLU A 250 73.79 -25.13 107.17
C GLU A 250 74.36 -25.74 105.89
N ALA A 251 75.14 -24.91 105.19
CA ALA A 251 75.83 -25.07 103.92
C ALA A 251 76.34 -26.48 103.57
#